data_AF-A0A1G1FKA8-F1
#
_entry.id   AF-A0A1G1FKA8-F1
#
_cell.length_a   1.000
_cell.length_b   1.000
_cell.length_c   1.000
_cell.angle_alpha   90.00
_cell.angle_beta   90.00
_cell.angle_gamma   90.00
#
_symmetry.space_group_name_H-M   'P 1'
#
loop_
_entity.id
_entity.type
_entity.pdbx_description
1 polymer ?
#
loop_
_entity_poly.entity_id
_entity_poly.type
_entity_poly.pdbx_seq_one_letter_code
_entity_poly.pdbx_strand_id
1 'polypeptide(L)'
;MDRLDRISIWAVVILIISSSALISHHMGEARTERKDNQRMSVSSYHVVNPEVVNSSKAIRNLIESSNIIKAENLTKEIIGKYPYEGEVRMLMGDIFVRKQEIIKAVEEYKMAVDLNPDYLDKKTALFQGKKLKRAVSEALSEIEGKLRINPQDEALKKFRKDIYYLQRRIAGSCG
;
A
#
# COMPACT_ATOMS: atom_id res chain seq x y z
N MET A 1 57.53 -26.01 -22.79
CA MET A 1 56.74 -25.75 -21.57
C MET A 1 57.69 -25.73 -20.39
N ASP A 2 58.12 -24.52 -20.09
CA ASP A 2 59.25 -24.22 -19.21
C ASP A 2 58.96 -24.58 -17.76
N ARG A 3 60.01 -24.96 -17.02
CA ARG A 3 59.88 -25.33 -15.60
C ARG A 3 59.31 -24.19 -14.76
N LEU A 4 59.46 -22.94 -15.21
CA LEU A 4 58.90 -21.74 -14.61
C LEU A 4 57.36 -21.72 -14.65
N ASP A 5 56.73 -22.09 -15.77
CA ASP A 5 55.26 -22.11 -15.88
C ASP A 5 54.63 -23.13 -14.93
N ARG A 6 55.28 -24.28 -14.73
CA ARG A 6 54.80 -25.28 -13.77
C ARG A 6 54.83 -24.74 -12.34
N ILE A 7 55.89 -24.02 -11.95
CA ILE A 7 56.00 -23.42 -10.62
C ILE A 7 54.91 -22.35 -10.43
N SER A 8 54.66 -21.53 -11.46
CA SER A 8 53.59 -20.52 -11.45
C SER A 8 52.20 -21.13 -11.31
N ILE A 9 51.92 -22.23 -12.01
CA ILE A 9 50.64 -22.95 -11.91
C ILE A 9 50.45 -23.52 -10.50
N TRP A 10 51.48 -24.15 -9.92
CA TRP A 10 51.40 -24.67 -8.56
C TRP A 10 51.22 -23.54 -7.52
N ALA A 11 51.85 -22.38 -7.71
CA ALA A 11 51.66 -21.21 -6.84
C ALA A 11 50.22 -20.67 -6.88
N VAL A 12 49.60 -20.61 -8.07
CA VAL A 12 48.20 -20.19 -8.22
C VAL A 12 47.25 -21.20 -7.58
N VAL A 13 47.49 -22.50 -7.76
CA VAL A 13 46.67 -23.55 -7.14
C VAL A 13 46.75 -23.49 -5.61
N ILE A 14 47.94 -23.27 -5.04
CA ILE A 14 48.13 -23.09 -3.59
C ILE A 14 47.41 -21.83 -3.10
N LEU A 15 47.46 -20.72 -3.83
CA LEU A 15 46.71 -19.51 -3.50
C LEU A 15 45.20 -19.74 -3.51
N ILE A 16 44.66 -20.44 -4.50
CA ILE A 16 43.22 -20.75 -4.57
C ILE A 16 42.81 -21.67 -3.41
N ILE A 17 43.59 -22.71 -3.10
CA ILE A 17 43.31 -23.62 -1.98
C ILE A 17 43.40 -22.87 -0.64
N SER A 18 44.41 -22.02 -0.44
CA SER A 18 44.54 -21.21 0.78
C SER A 18 43.41 -20.19 0.94
N SER A 19 42.94 -19.57 -0.15
CA SER A 19 41.79 -18.66 -0.13
C SER A 19 40.49 -19.40 0.19
N SER A 20 40.34 -20.62 -0.31
CA SER A 20 39.18 -21.48 -0.05
C SER A 20 39.17 -21.97 1.39
N ALA A 21 40.34 -22.30 1.95
CA ALA A 21 40.50 -22.66 3.36
C ALA A 21 40.23 -21.48 4.30
N LEU A 22 40.59 -20.24 3.92
CA LEU A 22 40.28 -19.03 4.68
C LEU A 22 38.77 -18.74 4.70
N ILE A 23 38.06 -18.99 3.60
CA ILE A 23 36.60 -18.88 3.52
C ILE A 23 35.94 -19.96 4.39
N SER A 24 36.46 -21.19 4.42
CA SER A 24 35.94 -22.25 5.30
C SER A 24 36.24 -22.02 6.78
N HIS A 25 37.35 -21.37 7.14
CA HIS A 25 37.67 -21.03 8.53
C HIS A 25 36.91 -19.79 9.05
N HIS A 26 36.45 -18.89 8.18
CA HIS A 26 35.63 -17.72 8.55
C HIS A 26 34.11 -17.91 8.33
N MET A 27 33.67 -18.99 7.67
CA MET A 27 32.24 -19.35 7.57
C MET A 27 31.80 -20.32 8.69
N GLY A 28 32.33 -20.13 9.90
CA GLY A 28 31.99 -20.90 11.10
C GLY A 28 31.01 -20.24 12.07
N GLU A 29 30.74 -18.92 11.97
CA GLU A 29 29.94 -18.20 12.98
C GLU A 29 28.90 -17.21 12.41
N ALA A 30 28.38 -17.46 11.21
CA ALA A 30 27.31 -16.64 10.65
C ALA A 30 26.12 -17.46 10.14
N ARG A 31 25.76 -18.53 10.86
CA ARG A 31 24.48 -19.20 10.68
C ARG A 31 23.79 -19.43 12.01
N THR A 32 22.68 -18.71 12.12
CA THR A 32 21.48 -19.08 12.87
C THR A 32 21.51 -18.92 14.40
N GLU A 33 21.72 -17.70 14.87
CA GLU A 33 20.58 -17.03 15.53
C GLU A 33 19.91 -16.12 14.50
N ARG A 34 19.13 -16.75 13.61
CA ARG A 34 17.83 -16.16 13.32
C ARG A 34 17.18 -16.19 14.69
N LYS A 35 17.29 -15.09 15.43
CA LYS A 35 16.17 -14.69 16.27
C LYS A 35 15.01 -14.78 15.32
N ASP A 36 14.24 -15.83 15.47
CA ASP A 36 12.81 -15.79 15.32
C ASP A 36 12.30 -14.71 16.29
N ASN A 37 12.72 -13.46 16.08
CA ASN A 37 11.75 -12.43 15.79
C ASN A 37 10.93 -13.04 14.67
N GLN A 38 9.95 -13.87 15.08
CA GLN A 38 8.57 -13.59 14.77
C GLN A 38 8.59 -12.28 14.00
N ARG A 39 8.48 -12.39 12.68
CA ARG A 39 7.64 -11.44 11.98
C ARG A 39 6.32 -11.58 12.72
N MET A 40 6.25 -10.92 13.88
CA MET A 40 5.06 -10.43 14.50
C MET A 40 4.48 -9.73 13.32
N SER A 41 3.51 -10.42 12.74
CA SER A 41 2.70 -9.89 11.69
C SER A 41 2.44 -8.44 12.09
N VAL A 42 2.88 -7.48 11.29
CA VAL A 42 2.37 -6.10 11.41
C VAL A 42 0.94 -6.12 10.85
N SER A 43 0.17 -7.08 11.34
CA SER A 43 -1.21 -7.41 11.13
C SER A 43 -1.64 -7.75 12.55
N SER A 44 -2.50 -6.90 13.12
CA SER A 44 -3.22 -7.07 14.40
C SER A 44 -2.87 -6.23 15.63
N TYR A 45 -2.15 -5.10 15.52
CA TYR A 45 -2.24 -4.08 16.59
C TYR A 45 -2.47 -2.67 16.01
N HIS A 46 -3.54 -2.50 15.23
CA HIS A 46 -4.31 -1.27 15.42
C HIS A 46 -4.88 -1.39 16.82
N VAL A 47 -4.51 -0.49 17.73
CA VAL A 47 -5.28 -0.30 18.95
C VAL A 47 -6.66 0.13 18.48
N VAL A 48 -7.57 -0.83 18.42
CA VAL A 48 -8.90 -0.66 17.89
C VAL A 48 -9.61 0.33 18.79
N ASN A 49 -9.68 1.60 18.37
CA ASN A 49 -10.40 2.60 19.13
C ASN A 49 -11.89 2.23 19.11
N PRO A 50 -12.51 1.93 20.28
CA PRO A 50 -13.91 1.50 20.32
C PRO A 50 -14.86 2.54 19.73
N GLU A 51 -14.55 3.84 19.85
CA GLU A 51 -15.34 4.91 19.25
C GLU A 51 -15.28 4.84 17.72
N VAL A 52 -14.08 4.63 17.15
CA VAL A 52 -13.89 4.52 15.69
C VAL A 52 -14.62 3.30 15.15
N VAL A 53 -14.58 2.15 15.84
CA VAL A 53 -15.30 0.94 15.41
C VAL A 53 -16.81 1.13 15.47
N ASN A 54 -17.33 1.61 16.59
CA ASN A 54 -18.77 1.82 16.75
C ASN A 54 -19.30 2.84 15.73
N SER A 55 -18.54 3.92 15.52
CA SER A 55 -18.89 4.94 14.54
C SER A 55 -18.78 4.43 13.11
N SER A 56 -17.75 3.64 12.78
CA SER A 56 -17.61 3.02 11.45
C SER A 56 -18.79 2.09 11.15
N LYS A 57 -19.25 1.32 12.13
CA LYS A 57 -20.47 0.51 12.01
C LYS A 57 -21.71 1.39 11.76
N ALA A 58 -21.88 2.47 12.53
CA ALA A 58 -22.98 3.40 12.35
C ALA A 58 -22.96 4.08 10.97
N ILE A 59 -21.78 4.50 10.50
CA ILE A 59 -21.57 5.10 9.17
C ILE A 59 -21.96 4.10 8.08
N ARG A 60 -21.53 2.83 8.15
CA ARG A 60 -21.92 1.79 7.19
C ARG A 60 -23.43 1.62 7.12
N ASN A 61 -24.11 1.52 8.28
CA ASN A 61 -25.57 1.43 8.33
C ASN A 61 -26.26 2.66 7.71
N LEU A 62 -25.72 3.86 7.92
CA LEU A 62 -26.24 5.09 7.31
C LEU A 62 -26.05 5.08 5.78
N ILE A 63 -24.91 4.60 5.28
CA ILE A 63 -24.67 4.42 3.85
C ILE A 63 -25.65 3.41 3.24
N GLU A 64 -25.85 2.27 3.90
CA GLU A 64 -26.75 1.20 3.44
C GLU A 64 -28.22 1.65 3.43
N SER A 65 -28.65 2.40 4.44
CA SER A 65 -29.98 3.01 4.50
C SER A 65 -30.13 4.26 3.62
N SER A 66 -29.15 4.56 2.76
CA SER A 66 -29.11 5.74 1.88
C SER A 66 -29.23 7.09 2.60
N ASN A 67 -28.93 7.13 3.90
CA ASN A 67 -28.87 8.35 4.69
C ASN A 67 -27.49 9.03 4.56
N ILE A 68 -27.14 9.39 3.32
CA ILE A 68 -25.80 9.83 2.93
C ILE A 68 -25.37 11.11 3.65
N ILE A 69 -26.30 12.04 3.90
CA ILE A 69 -26.00 13.31 4.59
C ILE A 69 -25.56 13.05 6.04
N LYS A 70 -26.29 12.19 6.77
CA LYS A 70 -25.90 11.83 8.15
C LYS A 70 -24.60 11.05 8.16
N ALA A 71 -24.40 10.14 7.20
CA ALA A 71 -23.15 9.40 7.06
C ALA A 71 -21.97 10.36 6.86
N GLU A 72 -22.09 11.34 5.96
CA GLU A 72 -21.04 12.32 5.67
C GLU A 72 -20.71 13.18 6.91
N ASN A 73 -21.72 13.67 7.61
CA ASN A 73 -21.51 14.49 8.81
C ASN A 73 -20.82 13.72 9.93
N LEU A 74 -21.28 12.50 10.22
CA LEU A 74 -20.65 11.64 11.23
C LEU A 74 -19.21 11.29 10.81
N THR A 75 -18.99 10.96 9.54
CA THR A 75 -17.65 10.65 9.02
C THR A 75 -16.69 11.84 9.17
N LYS A 76 -17.14 13.08 8.89
CA LYS A 76 -16.35 14.30 9.11
C LYS A 76 -15.99 14.51 10.57
N GLU A 77 -16.93 14.29 11.48
CA GLU A 77 -16.68 14.38 12.92
C GLU A 77 -15.57 13.40 13.35
N ILE A 78 -15.68 12.14 12.93
CA ILE A 78 -14.71 11.10 13.29
C ILE A 78 -13.34 11.36 12.66
N ILE A 79 -13.26 11.82 11.40
CA ILE A 79 -11.99 12.22 10.78
C ILE A 79 -11.35 13.40 11.54
N GLY A 80 -12.15 14.34 12.05
CA GLY A 80 -11.65 15.47 12.84
C GLY A 80 -11.00 15.04 14.16
N LYS A 81 -11.58 14.03 14.82
CA LYS A 81 -11.03 13.45 16.06
C LYS A 81 -9.86 12.50 15.81
N TYR A 82 -9.94 11.71 14.73
CA TYR A 82 -9.04 10.61 14.43
C TYR A 82 -8.54 10.68 12.96
N PRO A 83 -7.67 11.64 12.63
CA PRO A 83 -7.29 11.93 11.24
C PRO A 83 -6.42 10.87 10.57
N TYR A 84 -5.86 9.94 11.35
CA TYR A 84 -4.98 8.86 10.90
C TYR A 84 -5.68 7.50 10.80
N GLU A 85 -7.00 7.46 10.90
CA GLU A 85 -7.78 6.23 10.76
C GLU A 85 -8.14 5.96 9.29
N GLY A 86 -7.52 4.92 8.71
CA GLY A 86 -7.74 4.54 7.32
C GLY A 86 -9.17 4.08 7.02
N GLU A 87 -9.84 3.44 7.97
CA GLU A 87 -11.21 2.92 7.78
C GLU A 87 -12.22 4.05 7.54
N VAL A 88 -12.12 5.12 8.32
CA VAL A 88 -13.07 6.23 8.24
C VAL A 88 -12.89 6.98 6.93
N ARG A 89 -11.64 7.10 6.44
CA ARG A 89 -11.37 7.64 5.09
C ARG A 89 -11.89 6.73 3.98
N MET A 90 -11.77 5.41 4.14
CA MET A 90 -12.37 4.45 3.21
C MET A 90 -13.89 4.63 3.11
N LEU A 91 -14.55 4.85 4.25
CA LEU A 91 -16.00 5.12 4.30
C LEU A 91 -16.37 6.47 3.69
N MET A 92 -15.54 7.51 3.88
CA MET A 92 -15.73 8.81 3.21
C MET A 92 -15.65 8.68 1.69
N GLY A 93 -14.72 7.86 1.19
CA GLY A 93 -14.66 7.52 -0.24
C GLY A 93 -15.94 6.85 -0.71
N ASP A 94 -16.49 5.89 0.04
CA ASP A 94 -17.76 5.22 -0.29
C ASP A 94 -18.94 6.20 -0.33
N ILE A 95 -18.96 7.18 0.58
CA ILE A 95 -19.93 8.28 0.59
C ILE A 95 -19.83 9.13 -0.68
N PHE A 96 -18.63 9.52 -1.08
CA PHE A 96 -18.45 10.31 -2.31
C PHE A 96 -18.82 9.52 -3.58
N VAL A 97 -18.58 8.21 -3.62
CA VAL A 97 -19.08 7.35 -4.71
C VAL A 97 -20.61 7.41 -4.77
N ARG A 98 -21.31 7.30 -3.63
CA ARG A 98 -22.79 7.41 -3.57
C ARG A 98 -23.30 8.76 -4.05
N LYS A 99 -22.53 9.82 -3.84
CA LYS A 99 -22.83 11.19 -4.31
C LYS A 99 -22.44 11.45 -5.76
N GLN A 100 -21.86 10.47 -6.47
CA GLN A 100 -21.28 10.63 -7.81
C GLN A 100 -20.13 11.66 -7.87
N GLU A 101 -19.48 11.92 -6.73
CA GLU A 101 -18.33 12.82 -6.62
C GLU A 101 -17.03 12.00 -6.74
N ILE A 102 -16.84 11.30 -7.86
CA ILE A 102 -15.83 10.23 -7.98
C ILE A 102 -14.39 10.72 -7.80
N ILE A 103 -14.08 11.96 -8.20
CA ILE A 103 -12.74 12.55 -8.02
C ILE A 103 -12.41 12.66 -6.52
N LYS A 104 -13.34 13.16 -5.71
CA LYS A 104 -13.18 13.27 -4.26
C LYS A 104 -13.12 11.90 -3.60
N ALA A 105 -13.89 10.93 -4.10
CA ALA A 105 -13.83 9.56 -3.61
C ALA A 105 -12.43 8.96 -3.74
N VAL A 106 -11.78 9.18 -4.88
CA VAL A 106 -10.41 8.71 -5.13
C VAL A 106 -9.38 9.38 -4.22
N GLU A 107 -9.54 10.66 -3.88
CA GLU A 107 -8.67 11.32 -2.90
C GLU A 107 -8.76 10.66 -1.52
N GLU A 108 -9.97 10.42 -1.02
CA GLU A 108 -10.17 9.77 0.28
C GLU A 108 -9.68 8.32 0.27
N TYR A 109 -9.93 7.59 -0.81
CA TYR A 109 -9.40 6.24 -0.98
C TYR A 109 -7.87 6.21 -1.03
N LYS A 110 -7.24 7.20 -1.66
CA LYS A 110 -5.78 7.33 -1.67
C LYS A 110 -5.27 7.44 -0.23
N MET A 111 -5.84 8.35 0.54
CA MET A 111 -5.45 8.54 1.93
C MET A 111 -5.70 7.29 2.78
N ALA A 112 -6.84 6.61 2.59
CA ALA A 112 -7.15 5.37 3.28
C ALA A 112 -6.10 4.27 3.02
N VAL A 113 -5.69 4.13 1.76
CA VAL A 113 -4.69 3.15 1.30
C VAL A 113 -3.27 3.52 1.75
N ASP A 114 -2.96 4.82 1.88
CA ASP A 114 -1.72 5.33 2.46
C ASP A 114 -1.63 5.05 3.97
N LEU A 115 -2.73 5.19 4.70
CA LEU A 115 -2.81 4.90 6.13
C LEU A 115 -2.86 3.40 6.44
N ASN A 116 -3.55 2.62 5.61
CA ASN A 116 -3.67 1.18 5.77
C ASN A 116 -3.46 0.45 4.43
N PRO A 117 -2.23 -0.04 4.18
CA PRO A 117 -1.91 -0.81 2.98
C PRO A 117 -2.68 -2.13 2.84
N ASP A 118 -3.24 -2.70 3.90
CA ASP A 118 -3.97 -3.98 3.88
C ASP A 118 -5.22 -3.91 2.99
N TYR A 119 -5.75 -2.71 2.72
CA TYR A 119 -6.81 -2.53 1.72
C TYR A 119 -6.43 -3.00 0.32
N LEU A 120 -5.14 -3.18 0.03
CA LEU A 120 -4.64 -3.72 -1.22
C LEU A 120 -4.06 -5.13 -1.08
N ASP A 121 -3.93 -5.68 0.12
CA ASP A 121 -3.45 -7.06 0.31
C ASP A 121 -4.63 -8.04 0.21
N LYS A 122 -4.61 -8.89 -0.83
CA LYS A 122 -5.66 -9.89 -1.11
C LYS A 122 -5.78 -10.97 -0.04
N LYS A 123 -4.78 -11.12 0.84
CA LYS A 123 -4.77 -12.11 1.92
C LYS A 123 -5.49 -11.61 3.17
N THR A 124 -5.91 -10.35 3.19
CA THR A 124 -6.58 -9.75 4.35
C THR A 124 -8.10 -9.69 4.14
N ALA A 125 -8.84 -9.73 5.24
CA ALA A 125 -10.29 -9.49 5.23
C ALA A 125 -10.65 -8.04 4.88
N LEU A 126 -9.67 -7.12 4.93
CA LEU A 126 -9.86 -5.71 4.63
C LEU A 126 -9.82 -5.42 3.12
N PHE A 127 -9.35 -6.34 2.30
CA PHE A 127 -9.10 -6.13 0.87
C PHE A 127 -10.25 -5.37 0.15
N GLN A 128 -9.91 -4.23 -0.46
CA GLN A 128 -10.81 -3.36 -1.24
C GLN A 128 -10.39 -3.22 -2.71
N GLY A 129 -9.36 -3.95 -3.17
CA GLY A 129 -8.71 -3.67 -4.46
C GLY A 129 -9.65 -3.67 -5.67
N LYS A 130 -10.68 -4.52 -5.71
CA LYS A 130 -11.69 -4.51 -6.80
C LYS A 130 -12.52 -3.23 -6.81
N LYS A 131 -12.97 -2.76 -5.63
CA LYS A 131 -13.73 -1.51 -5.47
C LYS A 131 -12.88 -0.32 -5.92
N LEU A 132 -11.66 -0.25 -5.41
CA LEU A 132 -10.72 0.81 -5.71
C LEU A 132 -10.38 0.87 -7.21
N LYS A 133 -10.14 -0.29 -7.84
CA LYS A 133 -9.87 -0.36 -9.28
C LYS A 133 -11.00 0.24 -10.11
N ARG A 134 -12.26 -0.02 -9.74
CA ARG A 134 -13.43 0.55 -10.43
C ARG A 134 -13.46 2.07 -10.28
N ALA A 135 -13.40 2.57 -9.05
CA ALA A 135 -13.48 4.02 -8.77
C ALA A 135 -12.34 4.79 -9.46
N VAL A 136 -11.12 4.25 -9.41
CA VAL A 136 -9.94 4.84 -10.07
C VAL A 136 -10.09 4.86 -11.59
N SER A 137 -10.66 3.82 -12.20
CA SER A 137 -10.91 3.79 -13.65
C SER A 137 -11.97 4.80 -14.06
N GLU A 138 -13.03 4.93 -13.28
CA GLU A 138 -14.12 5.89 -13.52
C GLU A 138 -13.63 7.33 -13.40
N ALA A 139 -12.91 7.65 -12.32
CA ALA A 139 -12.31 8.96 -12.13
C ALA A 139 -11.31 9.33 -13.24
N LEU A 140 -10.55 8.36 -13.76
CA LEU A 140 -9.60 8.63 -14.84
C LEU A 140 -10.35 9.06 -16.11
N SER A 141 -11.41 8.33 -16.47
CA SER A 141 -12.24 8.67 -17.62
C SER A 141 -12.85 10.07 -17.50
N GLU A 142 -13.34 10.44 -16.31
CA GLU A 142 -13.91 11.76 -16.07
C GLU A 142 -12.85 12.86 -16.19
N ILE A 143 -11.68 12.68 -15.58
CA ILE A 143 -10.58 13.65 -15.62
C ILE A 143 -10.06 13.81 -17.04
N GLU A 144 -9.94 12.74 -17.82
CA GLU A 144 -9.53 12.82 -19.22
C GLU A 144 -10.54 13.61 -20.06
N GLY A 145 -11.84 13.41 -19.84
CA GLY A 145 -12.89 14.20 -20.48
C GLY A 145 -12.76 15.69 -20.15
N LYS A 146 -12.59 16.03 -18.87
CA LYS A 146 -12.45 17.42 -18.41
C LYS A 146 -11.16 18.08 -18.92
N LEU A 147 -10.04 17.36 -18.96
CA LEU A 147 -8.77 17.85 -19.49
C LEU A 147 -8.77 18.05 -21.00
N ARG A 148 -9.62 17.33 -21.77
CA ARG A 148 -9.80 17.64 -23.20
C ARG A 148 -10.42 19.02 -23.41
N ILE A 149 -11.29 19.45 -22.50
CA ILE A 149 -11.98 20.75 -22.54
C ILE A 149 -11.04 21.85 -22.02
N ASN A 150 -10.37 21.62 -20.89
CA ASN A 150 -9.40 22.53 -20.32
C ASN A 150 -8.04 21.84 -20.07
N PRO A 151 -7.15 21.79 -21.08
CA PRO A 151 -5.87 21.10 -20.97
C PRO A 151 -4.90 21.70 -19.97
N GLN A 152 -5.12 22.96 -19.54
CA GLN A 152 -4.23 23.68 -18.62
C GLN A 152 -4.73 23.70 -17.17
N ASP A 153 -5.78 22.94 -16.87
CA ASP A 153 -6.26 22.80 -15.49
C ASP A 153 -5.24 22.03 -14.64
N GLU A 154 -4.46 22.77 -13.84
CA GLU A 154 -3.43 22.21 -12.97
C GLU A 154 -4.01 21.32 -11.86
N ALA A 155 -5.24 21.59 -11.39
CA ALA A 155 -5.89 20.77 -10.38
C ALA A 155 -6.24 19.40 -10.96
N LEU A 156 -6.82 19.35 -12.17
CA LEU A 156 -7.10 18.09 -12.87
C LEU A 156 -5.82 17.33 -13.21
N LYS A 157 -4.74 18.01 -13.59
CA LYS A 157 -3.42 17.37 -13.78
C LYS A 157 -2.91 16.74 -12.48
N LYS A 158 -3.10 17.39 -11.33
CA LYS A 158 -2.74 16.85 -10.01
C LYS A 158 -3.57 15.61 -9.67
N PHE A 159 -4.89 15.69 -9.79
CA PHE A 159 -5.77 14.53 -9.55
C PHE A 159 -5.43 13.35 -10.46
N ARG A 160 -5.08 13.61 -11.73
CA ARG A 160 -4.60 12.55 -12.64
C ARG A 160 -3.35 11.85 -12.11
N LYS A 161 -2.41 12.58 -11.50
CA LYS A 161 -1.22 11.99 -10.85
C LYS A 161 -1.61 11.10 -9.66
N ASP A 162 -2.57 11.54 -8.84
CA ASP A 162 -3.08 10.76 -7.71
C ASP A 162 -3.77 9.46 -8.15
N ILE A 163 -4.53 9.51 -9.25
CA ILE A 163 -5.11 8.33 -9.89
C ILE A 163 -4.01 7.36 -10.34
N TYR A 164 -2.99 7.84 -11.06
CA TYR A 164 -1.89 6.98 -11.51
C TYR A 164 -1.09 6.37 -10.35
N TYR A 165 -0.96 7.10 -9.24
CA TYR A 165 -0.38 6.56 -8.02
C TYR A 165 -1.20 5.37 -7.49
N LEU A 166 -2.51 5.54 -7.34
CA LEU A 166 -3.37 4.45 -6.88
C LEU A 166 -3.41 3.28 -7.86
N GLN A 167 -3.43 3.53 -9.18
CA GLN A 167 -3.34 2.47 -10.18
C GLN A 167 -2.08 1.61 -10.00
N ARG A 168 -0.92 2.26 -9.78
CA ARG A 168 0.33 1.54 -9.50
C ARG A 168 0.27 0.74 -8.21
N ARG A 169 -0.25 1.31 -7.13
CA ARG A 169 -0.40 0.60 -5.86
C ARG A 169 -1.33 -0.60 -5.99
N ILE A 170 -2.47 -0.45 -6.67
CA ILE A 170 -3.42 -1.54 -6.92
C ILE A 170 -2.77 -2.63 -7.78
N ALA A 171 -2.02 -2.27 -8.82
CA ALA A 171 -1.34 -3.22 -9.68
C ALA A 171 -0.24 -4.00 -8.94
N GLY A 172 0.44 -3.35 -8.00
CA GLY A 172 1.42 -3.97 -7.10
C GLY A 172 0.82 -4.76 -5.93
N SER A 173 -0.51 -4.91 -5.85
CA SER A 173 -1.15 -5.73 -4.82
C SER A 173 -0.60 -7.16 -4.85
N CYS A 174 0.10 -7.55 -3.80
CA CYS A 174 0.67 -8.89 -3.67
C CYS A 174 -0.47 -9.90 -3.50
N GLY A 175 -0.38 -11.00 -4.24
CA GLY A 175 -1.26 -12.17 -4.15
C GLY A 175 -0.69 -13.25 -3.24
#